data_AF-A0A849Z8W7-F1
#
_entry.id   AF-A0A849Z8W7-F1
#
_cell.length_a   1.000
_cell.length_b   1.000
_cell.length_c   1.000
_cell.angle_alpha   90.00
_cell.angle_beta   90.00
_cell.angle_gamma   90.00
#
_symmetry.space_group_name_H-M   'P 1'
#
loop_
_entity.id
_entity.type
_entity.pdbx_description
1 polymer ?
#
loop_
_entity_poly.entity_id
_entity_poly.type
_entity_poly.pdbx_seq_one_letter_code
_entity_poly.pdbx_strand_id
1 'polypeptide(L)'
;MVTGQLQRIDGDGPLRCTHCGAEAVGPCARCRTPVCGDCCVLTEGGAKLWAICLRCEKKGGKSLRSGWSLVLFWIALPLVGLVAATILLELAFRR
;
A
#
# COMPACT_ATOMS: atom_id res chain seq x y z
N MET A 1 33.70 -19.75 -5.05
CA MET A 1 32.39 -20.13 -4.46
C MET A 1 32.36 -19.58 -3.05
N VAL A 2 31.59 -18.51 -2.80
CA VAL A 2 31.49 -17.87 -1.49
C VAL A 2 30.15 -18.27 -0.88
N THR A 3 30.18 -19.14 0.11
CA THR A 3 29.00 -19.52 0.90
C THR A 3 28.84 -18.52 2.04
N GLY A 4 28.03 -17.48 1.80
CA GLY A 4 27.63 -16.55 2.86
C GLY A 4 26.47 -17.12 3.66
N GLN A 5 26.74 -17.84 4.76
CA GLN A 5 25.72 -18.14 5.76
C GLN A 5 25.62 -16.99 6.75
N LEU A 6 24.44 -16.35 6.81
CA LEU A 6 24.11 -15.41 7.87
C LEU A 6 23.77 -16.21 9.13
N GLN A 7 24.69 -16.20 10.09
CA GLN A 7 24.48 -16.70 11.44
C GLN A 7 23.58 -15.73 12.20
N ARG A 8 22.34 -16.13 12.49
CA ARG A 8 21.39 -15.33 13.28
C ARG A 8 21.55 -15.70 14.76
N ILE A 9 22.29 -14.89 15.50
CA ILE A 9 22.36 -14.95 16.95
C ILE A 9 21.42 -13.86 17.45
N ASP A 10 20.19 -14.21 17.86
CA ASP A 10 19.35 -13.40 18.73
C ASP A 10 18.17 -14.23 19.25
N GLY A 11 18.19 -14.53 20.55
CA GLY A 11 17.02 -14.85 21.39
C GLY A 11 16.22 -16.10 21.01
N ASP A 12 16.53 -17.22 21.66
CA ASP A 12 15.85 -18.51 21.59
C ASP A 12 14.47 -18.50 22.29
N GLY A 13 13.61 -17.57 21.87
CA GLY A 13 12.22 -17.50 22.28
C GLY A 13 11.34 -17.26 21.06
N PRO A 14 10.13 -17.84 21.01
CA PRO A 14 9.23 -17.62 19.88
C PRO A 14 8.97 -16.12 19.75
N LEU A 15 9.23 -15.58 18.55
CA LEU A 15 8.93 -14.19 18.22
C LEU A 15 7.47 -13.94 18.57
N ARG A 16 7.17 -12.79 19.19
CA ARG A 16 5.81 -12.44 19.61
C ARG A 16 5.18 -11.50 18.61
N CYS A 17 3.90 -11.69 18.36
CA CYS A 17 3.14 -10.82 17.49
C CYS A 17 3.11 -9.40 18.07
N THR A 18 3.49 -8.41 17.27
CA THR A 18 3.48 -6.99 17.68
C THR A 18 2.08 -6.44 17.97
N HIS A 19 1.01 -7.19 17.64
CA HIS A 19 -0.37 -6.74 17.82
C HIS A 19 -1.07 -7.40 19.01
N CYS A 20 -0.96 -8.73 19.16
CA CYS A 20 -1.68 -9.47 20.20
C CYS A 20 -0.77 -10.20 21.20
N GLY A 21 0.54 -10.18 21.01
CA GLY A 21 1.49 -10.89 21.89
C GLY A 21 1.49 -12.42 21.76
N ALA A 22 0.64 -13.01 20.90
CA ALA A 22 0.69 -14.44 20.60
C ALA A 22 2.02 -14.83 19.91
N GLU A 23 2.30 -16.12 19.82
CA GLU A 23 3.42 -16.63 19.04
C GLU A 23 3.30 -16.22 17.57
N ALA A 24 4.36 -15.60 17.04
CA ALA A 24 4.44 -15.12 15.68
C ALA A 24 4.86 -16.26 14.76
N VAL A 25 4.14 -16.38 13.65
CA VAL A 25 4.38 -17.41 12.62
C VAL A 25 5.35 -16.89 11.56
N GLY A 26 5.46 -15.57 11.38
CA GLY A 26 6.41 -14.98 10.44
C GLY A 26 6.34 -13.44 10.36
N PRO A 27 7.18 -12.82 9.53
CA PRO A 27 7.20 -11.37 9.33
C PRO A 27 6.14 -10.92 8.30
N CYS A 28 5.54 -9.75 8.54
CA CYS A 28 4.69 -9.06 7.56
C CYS A 28 5.50 -8.66 6.32
N ALA A 29 5.03 -8.97 5.11
CA ALA A 29 5.77 -8.68 3.88
C ALA A 29 6.03 -7.17 3.65
N ARG A 30 5.20 -6.28 4.22
CA ARG A 30 5.27 -4.83 3.99
C ARG A 30 6.13 -4.10 5.02
N CYS A 31 5.92 -4.35 6.32
CA CYS A 31 6.64 -3.67 7.41
C CYS A 31 7.67 -4.54 8.14
N ARG A 32 7.79 -5.82 7.76
CA ARG A 32 8.73 -6.81 8.31
C ARG A 32 8.58 -7.10 9.81
N THR A 33 7.54 -6.61 10.48
CA THR A 33 7.26 -6.90 11.89
C THR A 33 6.74 -8.33 12.08
N PRO A 34 7.08 -9.02 13.19
CA PRO A 34 6.58 -10.36 13.47
C PRO A 34 5.08 -10.35 13.77
N VAL A 35 4.33 -11.26 13.15
CA VAL A 35 2.88 -11.39 13.28
C VAL A 35 2.42 -12.84 13.40
N CYS A 36 1.33 -13.07 14.15
CA CYS A 36 0.65 -14.35 14.21
C CYS A 36 -0.35 -14.49 13.03
N GLY A 37 -0.87 -15.71 12.84
CA GLY A 37 -1.85 -16.02 11.80
C GLY A 37 -3.13 -15.17 11.88
N ASP A 38 -3.63 -14.90 13.09
CA ASP A 38 -4.88 -14.15 13.28
C ASP A 38 -4.74 -12.63 13.06
N CYS A 39 -3.52 -12.10 13.23
CA CYS A 39 -3.24 -10.67 13.05
C CYS A 39 -2.73 -10.34 11.63
N CYS A 40 -2.79 -11.31 10.71
CA CYS A 40 -2.42 -11.14 9.31
C CYS A 40 -3.55 -11.55 8.37
N VAL A 41 -3.53 -10.97 7.18
CA VAL A 41 -4.35 -11.38 6.04
C VAL A 41 -3.43 -11.94 4.97
N LEU A 42 -3.87 -13.02 4.34
CA LEU A 42 -3.21 -13.57 3.17
C LEU A 42 -3.69 -12.77 1.96
N THR A 43 -2.75 -12.04 1.35
CA THR A 43 -3.03 -11.32 0.12
C THR A 43 -2.38 -12.03 -1.04
N GLU A 44 -3.15 -12.22 -2.10
CA GLU A 44 -2.65 -12.67 -3.39
C GLU A 44 -2.18 -11.46 -4.21
N GLY A 45 -0.91 -11.48 -4.60
CA GLY A 45 -0.37 -10.51 -5.56
C GLY A 45 0.30 -11.29 -6.68
N GLY A 46 -0.40 -11.49 -7.79
CA GLY A 46 0.08 -12.31 -8.90
C GLY A 46 0.18 -13.80 -8.52
N ALA A 47 1.38 -14.39 -8.61
CA ALA A 47 1.62 -15.83 -8.45
C ALA A 47 2.17 -16.27 -7.08
N LYS A 48 2.28 -15.36 -6.09
CA LYS A 48 2.73 -15.70 -4.73
C LYS A 48 1.73 -15.24 -3.69
N LEU A 49 1.50 -16.11 -2.70
CA LEU A 49 0.83 -15.77 -1.46
C LEU A 49 1.82 -15.10 -0.50
N TRP A 50 1.40 -14.00 0.11
CA TRP A 50 2.17 -13.31 1.14
C TRP A 50 1.25 -12.78 2.23
N ALA A 51 1.74 -12.83 3.47
CA ALA A 51 1.00 -12.37 4.64
C ALA A 51 1.29 -10.88 4.92
N ILE A 52 0.24 -10.08 5.09
CA ILE A 52 0.32 -8.69 5.53
C ILE A 52 -0.38 -8.55 6.88
N CYS A 53 0.18 -7.78 7.81
CA CYS A 53 -0.54 -7.41 9.02
C CYS A 53 -1.77 -6.53 8.73
N LEU A 54 -2.83 -6.68 9.53
CA LEU A 54 -4.08 -5.92 9.42
C LEU A 54 -3.86 -4.39 9.42
N ARG A 55 -2.82 -3.92 10.10
CA ARG A 55 -2.45 -2.48 10.10
C ARG A 55 -1.94 -2.03 8.74
N CYS A 56 -1.12 -2.83 8.08
CA CYS A 56 -0.59 -2.52 6.75
C CYS A 56 -1.65 -2.70 5.67
N GLU A 57 -2.55 -3.66 5.80
CA GLU A 57 -3.74 -3.81 4.96
C GLU A 57 -4.62 -2.54 5.03
N LYS A 58 -5.01 -2.10 6.24
CA LYS A 58 -5.78 -0.86 6.44
C LYS A 58 -5.11 0.39 5.86
N LYS A 59 -3.77 0.42 5.85
CA LYS A 59 -2.98 1.50 5.23
C LYS A 59 -2.86 1.36 3.71
N GLY A 60 -3.02 0.16 3.16
CA GLY A 60 -2.88 -0.11 1.73
C GLY A 60 -3.86 0.67 0.87
N GLY A 61 -5.11 0.82 1.32
CA GLY A 61 -6.10 1.66 0.64
C GLY A 61 -5.72 3.15 0.58
N LYS A 62 -4.91 3.63 1.54
CA LYS A 62 -4.45 5.03 1.56
C LYS A 62 -3.31 5.30 0.58
N SER A 63 -2.46 4.31 0.28
CA SER A 63 -1.35 4.49 -0.68
C SER A 63 -1.81 4.62 -2.14
N LEU A 64 -2.94 4.00 -2.51
CA LEU A 64 -3.50 4.21 -3.85
C LEU A 64 -4.13 5.61 -3.99
N ARG A 65 -4.70 6.15 -2.91
CA ARG A 65 -5.43 7.43 -2.93
C ARG A 65 -4.55 8.61 -3.34
N SER A 66 -3.29 8.63 -2.89
CA SER A 66 -2.32 9.68 -3.25
C SER A 66 -1.76 9.53 -4.67
N GLY A 67 -1.69 8.31 -5.21
CA GLY A 67 -1.31 8.11 -6.62
C GLY A 67 -2.44 8.50 -7.57
N TRP A 68 -3.67 8.14 -7.19
CA TRP A 68 -4.88 8.46 -7.97
C TRP A 68 -5.21 9.95 -8.01
N SER A 69 -4.85 10.74 -6.98
CA SER A 69 -5.08 12.18 -7.03
C SER A 69 -4.29 12.87 -8.14
N LEU A 70 -3.08 12.39 -8.45
CA LEU A 70 -2.29 12.93 -9.55
C LEU A 70 -2.93 12.60 -10.92
N VAL A 71 -3.39 11.36 -11.08
CA VAL A 71 -4.08 10.91 -12.30
C VAL A 71 -5.40 11.67 -12.49
N LEU A 72 -6.21 11.79 -11.44
CA LEU A 72 -7.45 12.56 -11.46
C LEU A 72 -7.20 14.03 -11.78
N PHE A 73 -6.15 14.63 -11.23
CA PHE A 73 -5.77 16.00 -11.53
C PHE A 73 -5.38 16.17 -13.00
N TRP A 74 -4.56 15.25 -13.53
CA TRP A 74 -4.16 15.24 -14.94
C TRP A 74 -5.34 15.11 -15.92
N ILE A 75 -6.40 14.41 -15.53
CA ILE A 75 -7.62 14.27 -16.34
C ILE A 75 -8.56 15.46 -16.14
N ALA A 76 -8.73 15.93 -14.90
CA ALA A 76 -9.63 17.03 -14.58
C ALA A 76 -9.14 18.36 -15.18
N LEU A 77 -7.83 18.59 -15.20
CA LEU A 77 -7.24 19.83 -15.71
C LEU A 77 -7.63 20.15 -17.19
N PRO A 78 -7.45 19.25 -18.17
CA PRO A 78 -7.88 19.51 -19.55
C PRO A 78 -9.40 19.61 -19.67
N LEU A 79 -10.17 18.83 -18.90
CA LEU A 79 -11.63 18.91 -18.88
C LEU A 79 -12.11 20.29 -18.42
N VAL A 80 -11.57 20.80 -17.31
CA VAL A 80 -11.87 22.14 -16.81
C VAL A 80 -11.42 23.22 -17.80
N GLY A 81 -10.26 23.05 -18.44
CA GLY A 81 -9.79 23.96 -19.49
C GLY A 81 -10.74 24.05 -20.67
N LEU A 82 -11.26 22.92 -21.16
CA LEU A 82 -12.24 22.88 -22.25
C LEU A 82 -13.57 23.52 -21.84
N VAL A 83 -14.08 23.24 -20.64
CA VAL A 83 -15.29 23.88 -20.13
C VAL A 83 -15.10 25.40 -20.02
N ALA A 84 -13.98 25.87 -19.49
CA ALA A 84 -13.69 27.29 -19.42
C ALA A 84 -13.61 27.96 -20.80
N ALA A 85 -12.96 27.31 -21.77
CA ALA A 85 -12.86 27.82 -23.13
C ALA A 85 -14.23 27.95 -23.82
N THR A 86 -15.10 26.94 -23.65
CA THR A 86 -16.46 26.98 -24.23
C THR A 86 -17.31 28.10 -23.63
N ILE A 87 -17.24 28.30 -22.31
CA ILE A 87 -17.94 29.40 -21.63
C ILE A 87 -17.44 30.77 -22.11
N LEU A 88 -16.11 30.94 -22.26
CA LEU A 88 -15.53 32.18 -22.76
C LEU A 88 -15.95 32.48 -24.20
N LEU A 89 -15.95 31.47 -25.07
CA LEU A 89 -16.44 31.61 -26.44
C LEU A 89 -17.92 31.98 -26.46
N GLU A 90 -18.75 31.30 -25.67
CA GLU A 90 -20.17 31.61 -25.58
C GLU A 90 -20.42 33.04 -25.11
N LEU A 91 -19.70 33.52 -24.10
CA LEU A 91 -19.77 34.90 -23.63
C LEU A 91 -19.30 35.91 -24.68
N ALA A 92 -18.28 35.56 -25.46
CA ALA A 92 -17.73 36.42 -26.50
C ALA A 92 -18.65 36.51 -27.73
N PHE A 93 -19.32 35.41 -28.11
CA PHE A 93 -20.24 35.34 -29.26
C PHE A 93 -21.69 35.71 -28.93
N ARG A 94 -22.08 35.75 -27.64
CA ARG A 94 -23.39 36.27 -27.20
C ARG A 94 -23.41 37.80 -27.05
N ARG A 95 -22.26 38.47 -27.20
CA ARG A 95 -22.16 39.92 -27.38
C ARG A 95 -22.29 40.28 -28.86
#